data_AF-A0A530A3H4-F1
#
_entry.id   AF-A0A530A3H4-F1
#
_cell.length_a   1.000
_cell.length_b   1.000
_cell.length_c   1.000
_cell.angle_alpha   90.00
_cell.angle_beta   90.00
_cell.angle_gamma   90.00
#
_symmetry.space_group_name_H-M   'P 1'
#
loop_
_entity.id
_entity.type
_entity.pdbx_description
1 polymer ?
#
loop_
_entity_poly.entity_id
_entity_poly.type
_entity_poly.pdbx_seq_one_letter_code
_entity_poly.pdbx_strand_id
1 'polypeptide(L)' 'MTDLVLSETRDRVAILTLNRPDRLNALNYALIDRLLSRLDLIET' A
#
# COMPACT_ATOMS: atom_id res chain seq x y z
N MET A 1 3.32 -2.50 -15.29
CA MET A 1 2.53 -1.83 -14.22
C MET A 1 3.14 -2.26 -12.88
N THR A 2 4.04 -1.45 -12.32
CA THR A 2 4.65 -1.74 -11.02
C THR A 2 3.66 -1.37 -9.93
N ASP A 3 3.26 -2.35 -9.13
CA ASP A 3 2.32 -2.10 -8.04
C ASP A 3 3.03 -1.24 -6.96
N LEU A 4 2.51 -0.03 -6.74
CA LEU A 4 3.10 0.96 -5.83
C LEU A 4 3.02 0.54 -4.35
N VAL A 5 2.04 -0.30 -4.00
CA VAL A 5 1.74 -0.71 -2.62
C VAL A 5 1.37 -2.19 -2.63
N LEU A 6 2.31 -3.05 -2.28
CA LEU A 6 2.05 -4.47 -2.13
C LEU A 6 1.25 -4.69 -0.84
N SER A 7 0.13 -5.39 -0.95
CA SER A 7 -0.70 -5.78 0.19
C SER A 7 -0.65 -7.30 0.35
N GLU A 8 -0.27 -7.78 1.53
CA GLU A 8 -0.24 -9.19 1.89
C GLU A 8 -1.00 -9.38 3.20
N THR A 9 -2.01 -10.25 3.23
CA THR A 9 -2.73 -10.58 4.46
C THR A 9 -2.18 -11.87 5.03
N ARG A 10 -1.60 -11.81 6.23
CA ARG A 10 -1.16 -12.98 7.00
C ARG A 10 -2.05 -13.13 8.22
N ASP A 11 -2.87 -14.16 8.21
CA ASP A 11 -3.82 -14.47 9.27
C ASP A 11 -4.75 -13.28 9.57
N ARG A 12 -4.48 -12.55 10.66
CA ARG A 12 -5.22 -11.36 11.09
C ARG A 12 -4.44 -10.05 10.95
N VAL A 13 -3.31 -10.09 10.26
CA VAL A 13 -2.45 -8.93 10.05
C VAL A 13 -2.33 -8.65 8.56
N ALA A 14 -2.76 -7.45 8.16
CA ALA A 14 -2.52 -6.95 6.82
C ALA A 14 -1.16 -6.23 6.77
N ILE A 15 -0.27 -6.69 5.91
CA ILE A 15 1.06 -6.14 5.67
C ILE A 15 1.00 -5.30 4.39
N LEU A 16 1.30 -4.02 4.52
CA LEU A 16 1.34 -3.05 3.41
C LEU A 16 2.78 -2.63 3.17
N THR A 17 3.36 -3.02 2.03
CA THR A 17 4.74 -2.70 1.65
C THR A 17 4.75 -1.65 0.56
N LEU A 18 5.37 -0.51 0.84
CA LEU A 18 5.57 0.57 -0.14
C LEU A 18 6.71 0.20 -1.09
N ASN A 19 6.37 -0.06 -2.36
CA ASN A 19 7.34 -0.50 -3.35
C ASN A 19 7.77 0.66 -4.26
N ARG A 20 8.33 1.73 -3.67
CA ARG A 20 8.80 2.91 -4.41
C ARG A 20 10.23 3.33 -4.03
N PRO A 21 11.24 2.46 -4.31
CA PRO A 21 12.63 2.75 -3.97
C PRO A 21 13.20 3.97 -4.73
N ASP A 22 12.73 4.20 -5.96
CA ASP A 22 13.19 5.28 -6.86
C ASP A 22 13.06 6.70 -6.30
N ARG A 23 12.20 6.91 -5.30
CA ARG A 23 11.99 8.23 -4.67
C ARG A 23 12.08 8.19 -3.16
N LEU A 24 12.80 7.24 -2.58
CA LEU A 24 12.90 7.07 -1.12
C LEU A 24 11.49 6.97 -0.46
N ASN A 25 10.57 6.25 -1.10
CA ASN A 25 9.17 6.17 -0.65
C ASN A 25 8.45 7.53 -0.51
N ALA A 26 8.85 8.56 -1.27
CA ALA A 26 8.13 9.84 -1.27
C ALA A 26 6.64 9.61 -1.51
N LEU A 27 5.86 9.91 -0.46
CA LEU A 27 4.41 9.82 -0.43
C LEU A 27 3.86 10.76 -1.50
N ASN A 28 3.40 10.17 -2.60
CA ASN A 28 2.64 10.89 -3.63
C ASN A 28 1.16 10.68 -3.37
N TYR A 29 0.32 11.59 -3.84
CA TYR A 29 -1.14 11.46 -3.77
C TYR A 29 -1.62 10.10 -4.31
N ALA A 30 -1.05 9.61 -5.42
CA ALA A 30 -1.40 8.29 -5.97
C ALA A 30 -1.04 7.09 -5.05
N LEU A 31 -0.03 7.23 -4.18
CA LEU A 31 0.37 6.20 -3.22
C LEU A 31 -0.51 6.27 -1.97
N ILE A 32 -0.84 7.48 -1.53
CA ILE A 32 -1.78 7.72 -0.43
C ILE A 32 -3.18 7.20 -0.79
N ASP A 33 -3.66 7.49 -2.01
CA ASP A 33 -4.94 7.03 -2.53
C ASP A 33 -5.03 5.49 -2.52
N ARG A 34 -4.00 4.82 -3.06
CA ARG A 34 -3.88 3.36 -2.98
C ARG A 34 -3.82 2.84 -1.55
N LEU A 35 -3.11 3.50 -0.65
CA LEU A 35 -3.03 3.09 0.76
C LEU A 35 -4.42 3.16 1.42
N LEU A 36 -5.14 4.26 1.21
CA LEU A 36 -6.50 4.46 1.73
C LEU A 36 -7.45 3.40 1.20
N SER A 37 -7.46 3.12 -0.11
CA SER A 37 -8.29 2.05 -0.66
C SER A 37 -7.97 0.67 -0.10
N ARG A 38 -6.71 0.40 0.26
CA ARG A 38 -6.32 -0.87 0.88
C ARG A 38 -6.78 -0.94 2.33
N LEU A 39 -6.68 0.16 3.08
CA LEU A 39 -7.16 0.25 4.46
C LEU A 39 -8.68 0.03 4.53
N ASP A 40 -9.43 0.67 3.64
CA ASP A 40 -10.89 0.50 3.50
C ASP A 40 -11.29 -0.95 3.21
N LEU A 41 -10.48 -1.65 2.40
CA LEU A 41 -10.71 -3.06 2.09
C LEU A 41 -10.38 -4.01 3.27
N ILE A 42 -9.57 -3.56 4.23
CA ILE A 42 -9.22 -4.34 5.44
C ILE A 42 -10.21 -4.07 6.58
N GLU A 43 -10.88 -2.90 6.60
CA GLU A 43 -11.86 -2.57 7.63
C GLU A 43 -13.21 -3.29 7.46
N THR A 44 -13.48 -3.82 6.27
CA THR A 44 -14.72 -4.55 5.91
C THR A 44 -14.63 -6.04 6.24
#